data_AF-A0A392W0V6-F1
#
_entry.id   AF-A0A392W0V6-F1
#
_cell.length_a   1.000
_cell.length_b   1.000
_cell.length_c   1.000
_cell.angle_alpha   90.00
_cell.angle_beta   90.00
_cell.angle_gamma   90.00
#
_symmetry.space_group_name_H-M   'P 1'
#
loop_
_entity.id
_entity.type
_entity.pdbx_description
1 polymer ?
#
loop_
_entity_poly.entity_id
_entity_poly.type
_entity_poly.pdbx_seq_one_letter_code
_entity_poly.pdbx_strand_id
1 'polypeptide(L)' 'MASNPFNNEGSFISAHNKITNLISVKLDDKNFKQWRQQVSGVIRAFDLQKYITDPSIPEKFL' A
#
# COMPACT_ATOMS: atom_id res chain seq x y z
N MET A 1 13.79 -3.12 24.32
CA MET A 1 12.48 -2.89 23.68
C MET A 1 12.75 -2.51 22.24
N ALA A 2 12.28 -3.29 21.27
CA ALA A 2 12.60 -3.08 19.86
C ALA A 2 11.79 -1.91 19.30
N SER A 3 12.46 -0.86 18.85
CA SER A 3 11.83 0.29 18.19
C SER A 3 11.20 -0.17 16.87
N ASN A 4 9.91 0.11 16.69
CA ASN A 4 9.16 -0.30 15.51
C ASN A 4 9.65 0.48 14.27
N PRO A 5 10.18 -0.19 13.22
CA PRO A 5 10.75 0.49 12.06
C PRO A 5 9.72 1.24 11.21
N PHE A 6 8.42 1.08 11.50
CA PHE A 6 7.33 1.83 10.87
C PHE A 6 7.01 3.17 11.57
N ASN A 7 7.67 3.48 12.70
CA ASN A 7 7.45 4.74 13.42
C ASN A 7 8.31 5.87 12.81
N ASN A 8 8.01 6.24 11.56
CA ASN A 8 8.57 7.43 10.93
C ASN A 8 7.67 8.64 11.24
N GLU A 9 7.74 9.12 12.49
CA GLU A 9 6.92 10.24 12.96
C GLU A 9 7.26 11.62 12.35
N GLY A 10 8.26 11.71 11.46
CA GLY A 10 8.78 13.00 10.99
C GLY A 10 8.30 13.49 9.62
N SER A 11 7.73 12.65 8.75
CA SER A 11 7.54 13.07 7.34
C SER A 11 6.21 12.65 6.69
N PHE A 12 5.50 11.66 7.23
CA PHE A 12 4.24 11.18 6.63
C PHE A 12 2.97 11.75 7.28
N ILE A 13 3.05 12.28 8.51
CA ILE A 13 1.90 12.86 9.24
C ILE A 13 1.57 14.27 8.73
N SER A 14 2.56 15.07 8.33
CA SER A 14 2.31 16.39 7.73
C SER A 14 1.49 16.28 6.44
N ALA A 15 1.65 15.18 5.69
CA ALA A 15 0.84 14.89 4.52
C ALA A 15 -0.59 14.44 4.89
N HIS A 16 -0.80 13.71 6.00
CA HIS A 16 -2.13 13.20 6.42
C HIS A 16 -3.16 14.31 6.62
N ASN A 17 -2.75 15.47 7.14
CA ASN A 17 -3.64 16.63 7.31
C ASN A 17 -4.03 17.32 5.98
N LYS A 18 -3.49 16.86 4.84
CA LYS A 18 -3.84 17.29 3.48
C LYS A 18 -4.46 16.17 2.61
N ILE A 19 -4.68 14.97 3.15
CA ILE A 19 -5.33 13.84 2.43
C ILE A 19 -6.86 13.96 2.52
N THR A 20 -7.41 15.14 2.28
CA THR A 20 -8.86 15.29 2.10
C THR A 20 -9.25 15.32 0.63
N ASN A 21 -8.30 15.55 -0.29
CA ASN A 21 -8.57 15.72 -1.73
C ASN A 21 -7.63 14.92 -2.67
N LEU A 22 -6.85 13.97 -2.15
CA LEU A 22 -5.91 13.21 -2.97
C LEU A 22 -6.60 11.98 -3.56
N ILE A 23 -7.27 12.15 -4.70
CA ILE A 23 -8.02 11.06 -5.37
C ILE A 23 -7.06 10.05 -6.02
N SER A 24 -5.90 10.52 -6.49
CA SER A 24 -4.84 9.66 -7.02
C SER A 24 -3.47 10.35 -6.96
N VAL A 25 -2.41 9.55 -6.93
CA VAL A 25 -1.01 9.99 -7.06
C VAL A 25 -0.35 9.14 -8.12
N LYS A 26 0.29 9.77 -9.09
CA LYS A 26 1.10 9.06 -10.09
C LYS A 26 2.36 8.50 -9.42
N LEU A 27 2.62 7.21 -9.64
CA LEU A 27 3.84 6.59 -9.15
C LEU A 27 5.05 6.96 -10.04
N ASP A 28 6.18 7.18 -9.40
CA ASP A 28 7.49 7.46 -9.99
C ASP A 28 8.61 6.74 -9.21
N ASP A 29 9.86 6.88 -9.65
CA ASP A 29 11.00 6.19 -9.03
C ASP A 29 11.23 6.57 -7.56
N LYS A 30 10.71 7.72 -7.12
CA LYS A 30 10.89 8.22 -5.74
C LYS A 30 9.85 7.62 -4.80
N ASN A 31 8.61 7.44 -5.26
CA ASN A 31 7.50 7.00 -4.42
C ASN A 31 7.12 5.52 -4.63
N PHE A 32 7.51 4.90 -5.75
CA PHE A 32 7.10 3.53 -6.12
C PHE A 32 7.59 2.49 -5.13
N LYS A 33 8.85 2.60 -4.67
CA LYS A 33 9.44 1.61 -3.75
C LYS A 33 8.68 1.54 -2.42
N GLN A 34 8.36 2.70 -1.85
CA GLN A 34 7.62 2.78 -0.59
C GLN A 34 6.18 2.30 -0.76
N TRP A 35 5.50 2.74 -1.82
CA TRP A 35 4.15 2.25 -2.14
C TRP A 35 4.12 0.73 -2.29
N ARG A 36 5.08 0.16 -3.04
CA ARG A 36 5.20 -1.29 -3.23
C ARG A 36 5.40 -2.03 -1.92
N GLN A 37 6.24 -1.50 -1.02
CA GLN A 37 6.47 -2.09 0.30
C GLN A 37 5.17 -2.13 1.14
N GLN A 38 4.43 -1.03 1.18
CA GLN A 38 3.15 -0.94 1.90
C GLN A 38 2.12 -1.92 1.33
N VAL A 39 1.90 -1.89 0.01
CA VAL A 39 0.94 -2.76 -0.68
C VAL A 39 1.32 -4.23 -0.51
N SER A 40 2.60 -4.58 -0.65
CA SER A 40 3.06 -5.96 -0.47
C SER A 40 2.83 -6.47 0.95
N GLY A 41 2.97 -5.59 1.96
CA GLY A 41 2.68 -5.92 3.36
C GLY A 41 1.21 -6.30 3.56
N VAL A 42 0.30 -5.48 3.03
CA VAL A 42 -1.15 -5.73 3.08
C VAL A 42 -1.50 -7.05 2.38
N ILE A 43 -1.00 -7.26 1.16
CA ILE A 43 -1.31 -8.47 0.40
C ILE A 43 -0.94 -9.75 1.17
N ARG A 44 0.23 -9.76 1.84
CA ARG A 44 0.67 -10.92 2.64
C ARG A 44 -0.15 -11.08 3.91
N ALA A 45 -0.45 -9.98 4.61
CA ALA A 45 -1.19 -10.02 5.87
C ALA A 45 -2.61 -10.59 5.71
N PHE A 46 -3.21 -10.45 4.53
CA PHE A 46 -4.57 -10.91 4.23
C PHE A 46 -4.63 -12.13 3.30
N ASP A 47 -3.51 -12.82 3.05
CA ASP A 47 -3.45 -13.99 2.14
C ASP A 47 -4.07 -13.71 0.75
N LEU A 48 -3.80 -12.52 0.21
CA LEU A 48 -4.39 -12.08 -1.06
C LEU A 48 -3.53 -12.46 -2.28
N GLN A 49 -2.36 -13.06 -2.07
CA GLN A 49 -1.43 -13.44 -3.15
C GLN A 49 -2.10 -14.30 -4.24
N LYS A 50 -3.00 -15.22 -3.84
CA LYS A 50 -3.73 -16.10 -4.76
C LYS A 50 -4.54 -15.37 -5.81
N TYR A 51 -5.10 -14.21 -5.48
CA TYR A 51 -5.91 -13.41 -6.41
C TYR A 51 -5.09 -12.57 -7.39
N ILE A 52 -3.78 -12.48 -7.19
CA ILE A 52 -2.86 -11.67 -8.01
C ILE A 52 -2.01 -12.56 -8.91
N THR A 53 -1.64 -13.74 -8.42
CA THR A 53 -0.76 -14.69 -9.11
C THR A 53 -1.52 -15.59 -10.09
N ASP A 54 -2.72 -16.01 -9.73
CA ASP A 54 -3.62 -16.80 -10.59
C ASP A 54 -5.05 -16.26 -10.46
N PRO A 55 -5.36 -15.13 -11.14
CA PRO A 55 -6.65 -14.49 -11.00
C PRO A 55 -7.74 -15.30 -11.70
N SER A 56 -8.35 -16.25 -10.98
CA SER A 56 -9.63 -16.82 -11.38
C SER A 56 -10.72 -15.78 -11.12
N ILE A 57 -11.19 -15.11 -12.17
CA ILE A 57 -12.35 -14.21 -12.08
C ILE A 57 -13.56 -15.08 -11.68
N PRO A 58 -14.20 -14.82 -10.53
CA PRO A 58 -15.43 -15.55 -10.19
C PRO A 58 -16.49 -15.26 -11.26
N GLU A 59 -17.22 -16.28 -11.72
CA GLU A 59 -18.22 -16.16 -12.82
C GLU A 59 -19.21 -15.00 -12.64
N LYS A 60 -19.54 -14.63 -11.40
CA LYS A 60 -20.42 -13.50 -11.08
C LYS A 60 -19.90 -12.12 -11.53
N PHE A 61 -18.65 -12.02 -11.94
CA PHE A 61 -17.98 -10.79 -12.39
C PHE A 61 -17.52 -10.85 -13.85
N LEU A 62 -17.86 -11.94 -14.57
CA LEU A 62 -17.81 -12.02 -16.03
C LEU A 62 -19.09 -11.42 -16.61
#